data_AF-A0A4U0U3A1-F1
#
_entry.id   AF-A0A4U0U3A1-F1
#
_cell.length_a   1.000
_cell.length_b   1.000
_cell.length_c   1.000
_cell.angle_alpha   90.00
_cell.angle_beta   90.00
_cell.angle_gamma   90.00
#
_symmetry.space_group_name_H-M   'P 1'
#
loop_
_entity.id
_entity.type
_entity.pdbx_description
1 polymer ?
#
loop_
_entity_poly.entity_id
_entity_poly.type
_entity_poly.pdbx_seq_one_letter_code
_entity_poly.pdbx_strand_id
1 'polypeptide(L)'
;MRMRKLGKGQTVVFCVPAEIEAKILLCTTKPRSSRIEICDILHWTIASETWTDMRRSMPLWAAQGVRFDRQDRLWKQAQNQGRTILSQEQAAAFLEDEAQSLEDRYRPSTGLTTSLFAWAERDVKGIEQRCREFESLSFNSTTLQEEQERELSPEIEQERQVQRPASAQARSHQVHPDIMHFVATGVLRSGSQAWQPAFATLSDTTAGSMLNLAEMSEGSDHDLLVTMDFARTVESSGRSPHVDAYQRPVQRILTASSDGAVTRMLVISPFEADKLYSRIQASNQVALHIYNPRCNSGFRSIDHLDFYAVPHQSSLTLHPRLIAQLNLYSGQLYINDYEDFKYLCAYLGLATETAPEGWEVAADGFILRDDQGRVGGAASRLTKSPVKFLQTLMAIRRDGEGFSKTHMGALLEGRLLQVADFEE
;
A
#
# COMPACT_ATOMS: atom_id res chain seq x y z
N MET A 1 21.75 -4.98 3.29
CA MET A 1 22.13 -5.31 1.90
C MET A 1 23.66 -5.34 1.75
N ARG A 2 24.24 -6.31 1.04
CA ARG A 2 25.67 -6.29 0.66
C ARG A 2 25.78 -6.06 -0.85
N MET A 3 26.20 -4.86 -1.25
CA MET A 3 26.46 -4.55 -2.66
C MET A 3 27.76 -5.23 -3.10
N ARG A 4 27.70 -6.14 -4.09
CA ARG A 4 28.86 -6.87 -4.64
C ARG A 4 28.94 -6.60 -6.14
N LYS A 5 30.16 -6.48 -6.70
CA LYS A 5 30.44 -6.26 -8.14
C LYS A 5 29.98 -4.90 -8.71
N LEU A 6 29.94 -3.86 -7.89
CA LEU A 6 29.80 -2.47 -8.36
C LEU A 6 30.86 -2.14 -9.43
N GLY A 7 30.43 -1.54 -10.54
CA GLY A 7 31.31 -1.23 -11.69
C GLY A 7 31.58 -2.40 -12.64
N LYS A 8 31.09 -3.62 -12.34
CA LYS A 8 31.13 -4.78 -13.26
C LYS A 8 29.72 -5.12 -13.77
N GLY A 9 29.12 -4.18 -14.50
CA GLY A 9 27.77 -4.30 -15.07
C GLY A 9 26.62 -3.81 -14.16
N GLN A 10 26.93 -3.41 -12.94
CA GLN A 10 25.98 -2.81 -11.99
C GLN A 10 26.36 -1.36 -11.70
N THR A 11 25.38 -0.47 -11.69
CA THR A 11 25.52 0.97 -11.42
C THR A 11 24.69 1.38 -10.20
N VAL A 12 25.15 2.40 -9.47
CA VAL A 12 24.40 3.03 -8.38
C VAL A 12 23.94 4.40 -8.82
N VAL A 13 22.67 4.69 -8.54
CA VAL A 13 22.06 6.00 -8.75
C VAL A 13 21.49 6.44 -7.41
N PHE A 14 21.75 7.69 -7.05
CA PHE A 14 21.19 8.31 -5.86
C PHE A 14 19.93 9.08 -6.25
N CYS A 15 18.80 8.69 -5.66
CA CYS A 15 17.54 9.41 -5.79
C CYS A 15 17.36 10.27 -4.54
N VAL A 16 17.30 11.60 -4.71
CA VAL A 16 17.24 12.56 -3.61
C VAL A 16 15.87 13.24 -3.61
N PRO A 17 14.96 12.92 -2.67
CA PRO A 17 13.71 13.64 -2.47
C PRO A 17 13.96 15.08 -2.02
N ALA A 18 12.99 15.98 -2.21
CA ALA A 18 13.09 17.40 -1.87
C ALA A 18 13.48 17.66 -0.40
N GLU A 19 13.01 16.84 0.54
CA GLU A 19 13.39 16.94 1.95
C GLU A 19 14.88 16.70 2.18
N ILE A 20 15.45 15.69 1.51
CA ILE A 20 16.87 15.33 1.64
C ILE A 20 17.74 16.34 0.89
N GLU A 21 17.28 16.84 -0.26
CA GLU A 21 17.93 17.94 -0.97
C GLU A 21 18.11 19.16 -0.06
N ALA A 22 17.07 19.57 0.68
CA ALA A 22 17.17 20.67 1.62
C ALA A 22 18.22 20.42 2.73
N LYS A 23 18.31 19.19 3.25
CA LYS A 23 19.31 18.80 4.27
C LYS A 23 20.74 18.80 3.71
N ILE A 24 20.94 18.29 2.50
CA ILE A 24 22.25 18.27 1.83
C ILE A 24 22.73 19.71 1.57
N LEU A 25 21.86 20.58 1.07
CA LEU A 25 22.19 21.97 0.79
C LEU A 25 22.53 22.74 2.07
N LEU A 26 21.80 22.49 3.16
CA LEU A 26 22.10 23.06 4.48
C LEU A 26 23.49 22.63 4.97
N CYS A 27 23.83 21.34 4.84
CA CYS A 27 25.10 20.78 5.27
C CYS A 27 26.29 21.30 4.43
N THR A 28 26.11 21.45 3.12
CA THR A 28 27.16 21.90 2.19
C THR A 28 27.25 23.43 2.05
N THR A 29 26.39 24.19 2.72
CA THR A 29 26.26 25.66 2.61
C THR A 29 26.03 26.16 1.19
N LYS A 30 25.52 25.29 0.30
CA LYS A 30 25.23 25.64 -1.09
C LYS A 30 23.87 26.37 -1.18
N PRO A 31 23.73 27.38 -2.06
CA PRO A 31 22.44 28.01 -2.29
C PRO A 31 21.44 27.02 -2.91
N ARG A 32 20.14 27.21 -2.60
CA ARG A 32 19.05 26.29 -2.97
C ARG A 32 18.89 26.00 -4.47
N SER A 33 19.48 26.80 -5.34
CA SER A 33 19.47 26.62 -6.80
C SER A 33 20.68 25.82 -7.33
N SER A 34 21.58 25.37 -6.45
CA SER A 34 22.79 24.65 -6.84
C SER A 34 22.49 23.20 -7.16
N ARG A 35 23.15 22.68 -8.19
CA ARG A 35 23.11 21.25 -8.50
C ARG A 35 23.79 20.44 -7.40
N ILE A 36 23.10 19.41 -6.91
CA ILE A 36 23.67 18.41 -5.99
C ILE A 36 24.57 17.45 -6.77
N GLU A 37 25.80 17.30 -6.30
CA GLU A 37 26.77 16.34 -6.80
C GLU A 37 26.90 15.14 -5.86
N ILE A 38 27.49 14.05 -6.34
CA ILE A 38 27.72 12.84 -5.52
C ILE A 38 28.57 13.17 -4.29
N CYS A 39 29.54 14.07 -4.42
CA CYS A 39 30.36 14.52 -3.30
C CYS A 39 29.53 15.20 -2.20
N ASP A 40 28.48 15.95 -2.55
CA ASP A 40 27.59 16.59 -1.58
C ASP A 40 26.78 15.56 -0.80
N ILE A 41 26.28 14.53 -1.51
CA ILE A 41 25.54 13.43 -0.90
C ILE A 41 26.44 12.68 0.08
N LEU A 42 27.64 12.31 -0.34
CA LEU A 42 28.60 11.61 0.54
C LEU A 42 29.00 12.47 1.74
N HIS A 43 29.22 13.77 1.53
CA HIS A 43 29.52 14.69 2.62
C HIS A 43 28.38 14.74 3.63
N TRP A 44 27.14 14.92 3.19
CA TRP A 44 25.98 14.91 4.08
C TRP A 44 25.82 13.56 4.81
N THR A 45 25.92 12.43 4.10
CA THR A 45 25.79 11.10 4.71
C THR A 45 26.84 10.85 5.79
N ILE A 46 28.09 11.26 5.56
CA ILE A 46 29.19 11.03 6.51
C ILE A 46 29.16 12.07 7.63
N ALA A 47 29.16 13.36 7.28
CA ALA A 47 29.35 14.46 8.23
C ALA A 47 28.09 14.83 9.00
N SER A 48 26.90 14.69 8.41
CA SER A 48 25.63 14.94 9.11
C SER A 48 25.12 13.65 9.74
N GLU A 49 24.76 12.65 8.95
CA GLU A 49 24.01 11.51 9.45
C GLU A 49 24.89 10.57 10.29
N THR A 50 25.96 10.04 9.70
CA THR A 50 26.83 9.05 10.37
C THR A 50 27.48 9.64 11.62
N TRP A 51 27.99 10.87 11.55
CA TRP A 51 28.58 11.52 12.72
C TRP A 51 27.56 11.83 13.82
N THR A 52 26.36 12.30 13.47
CA THR A 52 25.30 12.56 14.46
C THR A 52 24.85 11.27 15.12
N ASP A 53 24.71 10.19 14.35
CA ASP A 53 24.37 8.86 14.86
C ASP A 53 25.46 8.35 15.82
N MET A 54 26.73 8.37 15.41
CA MET A 54 27.86 8.00 16.27
C MET A 54 27.91 8.81 17.57
N ARG A 55 27.62 10.12 17.52
CA ARG A 55 27.55 10.97 18.71
C ARG A 55 26.40 10.56 19.63
N ARG A 56 25.23 10.24 19.07
CA ARG A 56 24.06 9.76 19.83
C ARG A 56 24.30 8.40 20.48
N SER A 57 25.06 7.51 19.83
CA SER A 57 25.40 6.18 20.37
C SER A 57 26.56 6.20 21.38
N MET A 58 27.36 7.27 21.43
CA MET A 58 28.54 7.36 22.30
C MET A 58 28.23 7.18 23.80
N PRO A 59 27.15 7.77 24.35
CA PRO A 59 26.73 7.47 25.72
C PRO A 59 26.45 5.98 25.96
N LEU A 60 25.80 5.31 25.00
CA LEU A 60 25.42 3.89 25.13
C LEU A 60 26.66 3.00 25.12
N TRP A 61 27.54 3.25 24.16
CA TRP A 61 28.86 2.61 24.11
C TRP A 61 29.63 2.76 25.42
N ALA A 62 29.61 3.96 26.02
CA ALA A 62 30.28 4.22 27.28
C ALA A 62 29.66 3.44 28.44
N ALA A 63 28.32 3.45 28.55
CA ALA A 63 27.61 2.69 29.57
C ALA A 63 27.85 1.18 29.44
N GLN A 64 27.82 0.64 28.21
CA GLN A 64 28.16 -0.75 27.92
C GLN A 64 29.60 -1.09 28.30
N GLY A 65 30.55 -0.18 28.02
CA GLY A 65 31.95 -0.36 28.37
C GLY A 65 32.20 -0.39 29.88
N VAL A 66 31.56 0.52 30.63
CA VAL A 66 31.62 0.55 32.11
C VAL A 66 31.00 -0.72 32.70
N ARG A 67 29.84 -1.14 32.16
CA ARG A 67 29.19 -2.39 32.54
C ARG A 67 30.07 -3.60 32.27
N PHE A 68 30.70 -3.67 31.11
CA PHE A 68 31.62 -4.75 30.76
C PHE A 68 32.80 -4.82 31.72
N ASP A 69 33.45 -3.70 32.05
CA ASP A 69 34.57 -3.69 33.02
C ASP A 69 34.13 -4.19 34.40
N ARG A 70 32.96 -3.76 34.89
CA ARG A 70 32.39 -4.27 36.15
C ARG A 70 32.16 -5.79 36.08
N GLN A 71 31.50 -6.26 35.02
CA GLN A 71 31.12 -7.67 34.86
C GLN A 71 32.34 -8.57 34.64
N ASP A 72 33.36 -8.13 33.90
CA ASP A 72 34.61 -8.87 33.68
C ASP A 72 35.39 -9.06 35.00
N ARG A 73 35.39 -8.08 35.90
CA ARG A 73 35.99 -8.22 37.23
C ARG A 73 35.26 -9.26 38.08
N LEU A 74 33.94 -9.18 38.13
CA LEU A 74 33.12 -10.18 38.84
C LEU A 74 33.34 -11.57 38.25
N TRP A 75 33.49 -11.67 36.93
CA TRP A 75 33.75 -12.92 36.23
C TRP A 75 35.13 -13.50 36.59
N LYS A 76 36.18 -12.67 36.60
CA LYS A 76 37.54 -13.06 37.04
C LYS A 76 37.57 -13.51 38.50
N GLN A 77 36.78 -12.87 39.38
CA GLN A 77 36.66 -13.28 40.79
C GLN A 77 35.93 -14.62 40.96
N ALA A 78 35.02 -14.96 40.05
CA ALA A 78 34.30 -16.24 40.04
C ALA A 78 35.10 -17.39 39.39
N GLN A 79 36.23 -17.10 38.74
CA GLN A 79 37.12 -18.11 38.16
C GLN A 79 38.08 -18.67 39.21
N ASN A 80 37.98 -19.98 39.47
CA ASN A 80 38.93 -20.71 40.28
C ASN A 80 39.54 -21.87 39.47
N GLN A 81 40.85 -21.81 39.23
CA GLN A 81 41.62 -22.87 38.54
C GLN A 81 41.01 -23.29 37.18
N GLY A 82 40.49 -22.34 36.40
CA GLY A 82 39.89 -22.59 35.09
C GLY A 82 38.47 -23.17 35.13
N ARG A 83 37.86 -23.31 36.32
CA ARG A 83 36.43 -23.60 36.48
C ARG A 83 35.71 -22.36 37.01
N THR A 84 34.62 -21.99 36.36
CA THR A 84 33.72 -20.93 36.84
C THR A 84 32.71 -21.58 37.78
N ILE A 85 32.76 -21.22 39.06
CA ILE A 85 31.74 -21.62 40.04
C ILE A 85 31.17 -20.32 40.61
N LEU A 86 29.97 -19.96 40.15
CA LEU A 86 29.24 -18.78 40.62
C LEU A 86 28.45 -19.15 41.88
N SER A 87 28.80 -18.56 43.03
CA SER A 87 27.93 -18.59 44.20
C SER A 87 26.68 -17.74 43.96
N GLN A 88 25.63 -17.96 44.76
CA GLN A 88 24.41 -17.13 44.69
C GLN A 88 24.70 -15.64 44.93
N GLU A 89 25.64 -15.33 45.83
CA GLU A 89 26.09 -13.96 46.11
C GLU A 89 26.83 -13.34 44.91
N GLN A 90 27.70 -14.12 44.25
CA GLN A 90 28.40 -13.66 43.04
C GLN A 90 27.41 -13.44 41.89
N ALA A 91 26.46 -14.35 41.69
CA ALA A 91 25.40 -14.20 40.69
C ALA A 91 24.52 -12.97 40.98
N ALA A 92 24.19 -12.72 42.25
CA ALA A 92 23.45 -11.53 42.64
C ALA A 92 24.23 -10.22 42.36
N ALA A 93 25.56 -10.24 42.45
CA ALA A 93 26.38 -9.08 42.12
C ALA A 93 26.39 -8.69 40.62
N PHE A 94 26.03 -9.62 39.74
CA PHE A 94 25.82 -9.37 38.29
C PHE A 94 24.46 -8.74 37.97
N LEU A 95 23.51 -8.74 38.91
CA LEU A 95 22.19 -8.17 38.68
C LEU A 95 22.27 -6.65 38.54
N GLU A 96 21.44 -6.13 37.64
CA GLU A 96 21.23 -4.71 37.38
C GLU A 96 19.76 -4.38 37.65
N ASP A 97 19.48 -3.14 38.01
CA ASP A 97 18.11 -2.69 38.24
C ASP A 97 17.34 -2.71 36.91
N GLU A 98 16.38 -3.63 36.78
CA GLU A 98 15.57 -3.82 35.57
C GLU A 98 14.65 -2.62 35.30
N ALA A 99 14.23 -1.90 36.35
CA ALA A 99 13.31 -0.78 36.25
C ALA A 99 13.78 0.42 37.08
N GLN A 100 13.77 1.61 36.45
CA GLN A 100 14.02 2.87 37.14
C GLN A 100 12.75 3.40 37.80
N SER A 101 12.92 4.01 38.99
CA SER A 101 11.83 4.70 39.67
C SER A 101 11.34 5.90 38.86
N LEU A 102 10.13 6.40 39.15
CA LEU A 102 9.63 7.63 38.53
C LEU A 102 10.51 8.84 38.87
N GLU A 103 11.06 8.88 40.09
CA GLU A 103 11.94 9.96 40.52
C GLU A 103 13.22 9.99 39.68
N ASP A 104 13.84 8.82 39.42
CA ASP A 104 15.06 8.73 38.61
C ASP A 104 14.84 9.14 37.15
N ARG A 105 13.62 8.91 36.62
CA ARG A 105 13.25 9.27 35.23
C ARG A 105 12.93 10.75 35.03
N TYR A 106 12.27 11.38 36.00
CA TYR A 106 11.66 12.70 35.80
C TYR A 106 12.30 13.82 36.62
N ARG A 107 13.21 13.50 37.57
CA ARG A 107 13.88 14.54 38.36
C ARG A 107 14.81 15.38 37.49
N PRO A 108 14.71 16.72 37.52
CA PRO A 108 15.65 17.59 36.81
C PRO A 108 17.06 17.37 37.36
N SER A 109 17.98 16.91 36.50
CA SER A 109 19.38 16.66 36.86
C SER A 109 20.31 17.48 35.98
N THR A 110 21.21 18.25 36.59
CA THR A 110 22.18 19.11 35.92
C THR A 110 23.52 18.41 35.57
N GLY A 111 23.57 17.08 35.56
CA GLY A 111 24.77 16.37 35.13
C GLY A 111 24.73 14.85 35.31
N LEU A 112 24.15 14.13 34.34
CA LEU A 112 24.23 12.66 34.28
C LEU A 112 25.63 12.12 33.98
N THR A 113 26.51 12.94 33.40
CA THR A 113 27.92 12.60 33.13
C THR A 113 28.66 12.13 34.39
N THR A 114 28.31 12.67 35.55
CA THR A 114 29.02 12.41 36.80
C THR A 114 28.65 11.06 37.41
N SER A 115 27.47 10.52 37.10
CA SER A 115 26.95 9.27 37.67
C SER A 115 27.55 8.01 37.04
N LEU A 116 27.62 7.95 35.69
CA LEU A 116 28.12 6.77 34.97
C LEU A 116 29.61 6.47 35.26
N PHE A 117 30.39 7.52 35.54
CA PHE A 117 31.81 7.41 35.84
C PHE A 117 32.13 7.58 37.33
N ALA A 118 31.14 7.72 38.22
CA ALA A 118 31.38 7.90 39.65
C ALA A 118 32.13 6.71 40.27
N TRP A 119 31.97 5.51 39.70
CA TRP A 119 32.56 4.25 40.18
C TRP A 119 33.76 3.81 39.33
N ALA A 120 34.24 4.70 38.45
CA ALA A 120 35.30 4.43 37.47
C ALA A 120 36.69 4.36 38.14
N GLU A 121 37.23 3.14 38.25
CA GLU A 121 38.67 2.94 38.49
C GLU A 121 39.48 2.95 37.18
N ARG A 122 40.80 2.75 37.30
CA ARG A 122 41.87 3.05 36.32
C ARG A 122 41.60 2.73 34.84
N ASP A 123 40.84 1.68 34.52
CA ASP A 123 40.57 1.20 33.15
C ASP A 123 39.43 1.93 32.43
N VAL A 124 38.56 2.64 33.15
CA VAL A 124 37.43 3.40 32.57
C VAL A 124 37.86 4.77 32.04
N LYS A 125 39.08 5.23 32.36
CA LYS A 125 39.63 6.51 31.89
C LYS A 125 39.74 6.61 30.37
N GLY A 126 39.96 5.50 29.68
CA GLY A 126 39.99 5.47 28.21
C GLY A 126 38.61 5.73 27.59
N ILE A 127 37.56 5.19 28.20
CA ILE A 127 36.16 5.41 27.80
C ILE A 127 35.78 6.88 28.04
N GLU A 128 36.11 7.41 29.22
CA GLU A 128 35.86 8.81 29.57
C GLU A 128 36.58 9.77 28.61
N GLN A 129 37.86 9.51 28.32
CA GLN A 129 38.62 10.33 27.38
C GLN A 129 38.00 10.31 25.97
N ARG A 130 37.58 9.14 25.50
CA ARG A 130 36.92 9.00 24.20
C ARG A 130 35.58 9.75 24.16
N CYS A 131 34.81 9.72 25.25
CA CYS A 131 33.59 10.52 25.37
C CYS A 131 33.86 12.02 25.29
N ARG A 132 34.96 12.50 25.90
CA ARG A 132 35.35 13.92 25.84
C ARG A 132 35.72 14.37 24.43
N GLU A 133 36.31 13.50 23.61
CA GLU A 133 36.66 13.80 22.21
C GLU A 133 35.43 14.09 21.32
N PHE A 134 34.23 13.64 21.72
CA PHE A 134 33.01 13.83 20.93
C PHE A 134 32.30 15.18 21.19
N GLU A 135 32.76 15.96 22.19
CA GLU A 135 32.23 17.24 22.68
C GLU A 135 30.71 17.24 22.99
N SER A 136 30.28 17.86 24.08
CA SER A 136 28.84 18.09 24.38
C SER A 136 27.94 16.83 24.36
N LEU A 137 28.42 15.70 24.89
CA LEU A 137 27.57 14.52 25.06
C LEU A 137 26.46 14.82 26.08
N SER A 138 25.24 15.07 25.61
CA SER A 138 24.06 15.03 26.45
C SER A 138 23.77 13.57 26.79
N PHE A 139 24.21 13.13 27.97
CA PHE A 139 23.80 11.85 28.54
C PHE A 139 22.32 11.96 28.95
N ASN A 140 21.43 11.90 27.97
CA ASN A 140 20.00 11.81 28.22
C ASN A 140 19.72 10.34 28.55
N SER A 141 19.38 10.04 29.81
CA SER A 141 19.02 8.68 30.26
C SER A 141 17.91 8.07 29.40
N THR A 142 16.99 8.92 28.90
CA THR A 142 15.87 8.51 28.05
C THR A 142 16.34 7.85 26.75
N THR A 143 17.33 8.41 26.05
CA THR A 143 17.85 7.84 24.78
C THR A 143 18.67 6.57 24.99
N LEU A 144 19.34 6.44 26.14
CA LEU A 144 20.09 5.24 26.51
C LEU A 144 19.16 4.05 26.75
N GLN A 145 18.01 4.32 27.38
CA GLN A 145 17.07 3.29 27.78
C GLN A 145 16.07 2.93 26.67
N GLU A 146 15.68 3.88 25.82
CA GLU A 146 14.88 3.60 24.62
C GLU A 146 15.58 2.61 23.68
N GLU A 147 16.91 2.75 23.51
CA GLU A 147 17.70 1.81 22.70
C GLU A 147 17.91 0.46 23.40
N GLN A 148 18.04 0.41 24.74
CA GLN A 148 18.06 -0.86 25.49
C GLN A 148 16.71 -1.59 25.46
N GLU A 149 15.59 -0.86 25.56
CA GLU A 149 14.24 -1.41 25.41
C GLU A 149 14.00 -1.89 23.97
N ARG A 150 14.61 -1.24 22.97
CA ARG A 150 14.64 -1.71 21.58
C ARG A 150 15.43 -3.01 21.38
N GLU A 151 16.60 -3.16 22.00
CA GLU A 151 17.40 -4.39 21.93
C GLU A 151 16.71 -5.58 22.65
N LEU A 152 15.92 -5.30 23.69
CA LEU A 152 15.13 -6.28 24.43
C LEU A 152 13.75 -6.55 23.83
N SER A 153 13.24 -5.65 22.99
CA SER A 153 12.06 -5.89 22.16
C SER A 153 12.45 -6.98 21.17
N PRO A 154 11.89 -8.20 21.26
CA PRO A 154 12.12 -9.17 20.21
C PRO A 154 11.59 -8.51 18.94
N GLU A 155 12.47 -8.23 17.98
CA GLU A 155 12.04 -8.02 16.61
C GLU A 155 11.41 -9.36 16.20
N ILE A 156 10.10 -9.47 16.39
CA ILE A 156 9.32 -10.58 15.88
C ILE A 156 9.33 -10.39 14.37
N GLU A 157 10.39 -10.85 13.71
CA GLU A 157 10.44 -11.02 12.27
C GLU A 157 9.42 -12.10 11.92
N GLN A 158 8.16 -11.69 11.72
CA GLN A 158 7.15 -12.56 11.15
C GLN A 158 7.54 -12.84 9.70
N GLU A 159 8.21 -13.97 9.46
CA GLU A 159 8.42 -14.49 8.11
C GLU A 159 7.07 -14.93 7.52
N ARG A 160 6.37 -14.00 6.86
CA ARG A 160 5.16 -14.31 6.09
C ARG A 160 5.57 -15.19 4.91
N GLN A 161 5.28 -16.48 4.98
CA GLN A 161 5.37 -17.36 3.81
C GLN A 161 4.27 -16.98 2.82
N VAL A 162 4.63 -16.24 1.77
CA VAL A 162 3.69 -15.87 0.71
C VAL A 162 3.47 -17.09 -0.19
N GLN A 163 2.30 -17.72 -0.05
CA GLN A 163 1.86 -18.74 -1.00
C GLN A 163 1.55 -18.05 -2.33
N ARG A 164 2.40 -18.28 -3.33
CA ARG A 164 2.18 -17.75 -4.69
C ARG A 164 1.21 -18.66 -5.45
N PRO A 165 0.50 -18.12 -6.44
CA PRO A 165 -0.21 -18.93 -7.42
C PRO A 165 0.71 -19.98 -8.05
N ALA A 166 0.13 -21.06 -8.56
CA ALA A 166 0.88 -22.07 -9.30
C ALA A 166 1.67 -21.42 -10.46
N SER A 167 2.73 -22.09 -10.92
CA SER A 167 3.44 -21.60 -12.10
C SER A 167 2.57 -21.78 -13.34
N ALA A 168 2.42 -20.73 -14.14
CA ALA A 168 1.71 -20.74 -15.41
C ALA A 168 2.55 -20.07 -16.49
N GLN A 169 2.34 -20.47 -17.74
CA GLN A 169 3.00 -19.86 -18.89
C GLN A 169 2.36 -18.49 -19.18
N ALA A 170 3.19 -17.45 -19.17
CA ALA A 170 2.75 -16.09 -19.46
C ALA A 170 2.40 -15.94 -20.94
N ARG A 171 1.28 -15.27 -21.23
CA ARG A 171 0.89 -14.96 -22.60
C ARG A 171 1.79 -13.87 -23.16
N SER A 172 2.09 -13.93 -24.47
CA SER A 172 2.84 -12.87 -25.15
C SER A 172 2.00 -11.59 -25.24
N HIS A 173 2.53 -10.50 -24.67
CA HIS A 173 1.86 -9.20 -24.66
C HIS A 173 2.03 -8.43 -25.96
N GLN A 174 0.95 -7.85 -26.47
CA GLN A 174 0.94 -7.10 -27.72
C GLN A 174 -0.08 -5.96 -27.67
N VAL A 175 0.29 -4.82 -28.28
CA VAL A 175 -0.64 -3.70 -28.43
C VAL A 175 -1.44 -3.86 -29.71
N HIS A 176 -2.76 -3.97 -29.58
CA HIS A 176 -3.63 -4.13 -30.74
C HIS A 176 -3.72 -2.82 -31.56
N PRO A 177 -3.78 -2.88 -32.91
CA PRO A 177 -3.89 -1.69 -33.77
C PRO A 177 -5.05 -0.75 -33.44
N ASP A 178 -6.20 -1.30 -33.06
CA ASP A 178 -7.36 -0.50 -32.69
C ASP A 178 -7.16 0.28 -31.37
N ILE A 179 -6.30 -0.19 -30.46
CA ILE A 179 -5.90 0.58 -29.27
C ILE A 179 -5.00 1.74 -29.66
N MET A 180 -4.06 1.51 -30.58
CA MET A 180 -3.25 2.59 -31.14
C MET A 180 -4.11 3.65 -31.83
N HIS A 181 -5.16 3.23 -32.54
CA HIS A 181 -6.12 4.14 -33.16
C HIS A 181 -6.93 4.92 -32.13
N PHE A 182 -7.38 4.26 -31.05
CA PHE A 182 -8.06 4.93 -29.94
C PHE A 182 -7.18 5.99 -29.30
N VAL A 183 -5.91 5.71 -29.01
CA VAL A 183 -4.98 6.70 -28.46
C VAL A 183 -4.80 7.92 -29.39
N ALA A 184 -4.79 7.69 -30.70
CA ALA A 184 -4.61 8.75 -31.69
C ALA A 184 -5.87 9.61 -31.90
N THR A 185 -7.07 9.05 -31.72
CA THR A 185 -8.32 9.69 -32.15
C THR A 185 -9.33 9.94 -31.04
N GLY A 186 -9.20 9.27 -29.90
CA GLY A 186 -10.21 9.21 -28.84
C GLY A 186 -11.44 8.37 -29.18
N VAL A 187 -11.48 7.71 -30.36
CA VAL A 187 -12.66 6.99 -30.86
C VAL A 187 -12.43 5.48 -30.86
N LEU A 188 -13.37 4.73 -30.30
CA LEU A 188 -13.38 3.27 -30.33
C LEU A 188 -14.13 2.76 -31.56
N ARG A 189 -13.48 1.88 -32.34
CA ARG A 189 -14.08 1.24 -33.50
C ARG A 189 -15.11 0.18 -33.10
N SER A 190 -16.31 0.28 -33.64
CA SER A 190 -17.36 -0.71 -33.42
C SER A 190 -16.91 -2.12 -33.86
N GLY A 191 -17.17 -3.14 -33.05
CA GLY A 191 -16.87 -4.54 -33.36
C GLY A 191 -15.41 -4.97 -33.24
N SER A 192 -14.53 -4.10 -32.73
CA SER A 192 -13.13 -4.44 -32.45
C SER A 192 -13.02 -5.61 -31.48
N GLN A 193 -12.08 -6.52 -31.74
CA GLN A 193 -11.74 -7.64 -30.86
C GLN A 193 -10.67 -7.27 -29.81
N ALA A 194 -10.26 -6.00 -29.76
CA ALA A 194 -9.18 -5.54 -28.88
C ALA A 194 -9.63 -5.30 -27.43
N TRP A 195 -10.93 -5.13 -27.22
CA TRP A 195 -11.53 -4.90 -25.91
C TRP A 195 -12.91 -5.57 -25.81
N GLN A 196 -13.39 -5.67 -24.58
CA GLN A 196 -14.74 -6.12 -24.27
C GLN A 196 -15.25 -5.42 -22.99
N PRO A 197 -16.56 -5.45 -22.71
CA PRO A 197 -17.08 -4.96 -21.43
C PRO A 197 -16.37 -5.61 -20.25
N ALA A 198 -16.09 -4.83 -19.20
CA ALA A 198 -15.22 -5.24 -18.11
C ALA A 198 -15.65 -6.55 -17.46
N PHE A 199 -16.93 -6.68 -17.11
CA PHE A 199 -17.44 -7.89 -16.48
C PHE A 199 -17.41 -9.10 -17.42
N ALA A 200 -17.52 -8.91 -18.74
CA ALA A 200 -17.43 -10.01 -19.71
C ALA A 200 -16.02 -10.64 -19.72
N THR A 201 -14.97 -9.93 -19.31
CA THR A 201 -13.62 -10.52 -19.18
C THR A 201 -13.52 -11.58 -18.08
N LEU A 202 -14.49 -11.63 -17.18
CA LEU A 202 -14.50 -12.55 -16.05
C LEU A 202 -15.15 -13.89 -16.38
N SER A 203 -15.51 -14.14 -17.66
CA SER A 203 -16.15 -15.39 -18.10
C SER A 203 -15.37 -16.66 -17.69
N ASP A 204 -14.05 -16.56 -17.67
CA ASP A 204 -13.13 -17.68 -17.42
C ASP A 204 -12.76 -17.82 -15.93
N THR A 205 -13.37 -17.02 -15.05
CA THR A 205 -13.18 -17.06 -13.59
C THR A 205 -14.25 -17.91 -12.90
N THR A 206 -14.03 -18.29 -11.64
CA THR A 206 -15.09 -18.97 -10.83
C THR A 206 -16.39 -18.16 -10.75
N ALA A 207 -16.27 -16.83 -10.68
CA ALA A 207 -17.42 -15.93 -10.62
C ALA A 207 -18.19 -15.92 -11.94
N GLY A 208 -17.52 -16.13 -13.08
CA GLY A 208 -18.09 -15.96 -14.42
C GLY A 208 -19.33 -16.81 -14.71
N SER A 209 -19.46 -17.99 -14.09
CA SER A 209 -20.64 -18.85 -14.24
C SER A 209 -21.83 -18.49 -13.34
N MET A 210 -21.65 -17.56 -12.40
CA MET A 210 -22.65 -17.25 -11.37
C MET A 210 -23.67 -16.20 -11.82
N LEU A 211 -23.35 -15.40 -12.83
CA LEU A 211 -24.19 -14.30 -13.33
C LEU A 211 -24.10 -14.24 -14.87
N ASN A 212 -25.16 -13.79 -15.52
CA ASN A 212 -25.09 -13.44 -16.94
C ASN A 212 -24.34 -12.11 -17.09
N LEU A 213 -23.03 -12.17 -17.33
CA LEU A 213 -22.13 -11.01 -17.36
C LEU A 213 -22.52 -9.95 -18.40
N ALA A 214 -23.30 -10.31 -19.42
CA ALA A 214 -23.81 -9.37 -20.41
C ALA A 214 -24.82 -8.36 -19.80
N GLU A 215 -25.53 -8.74 -18.73
CA GLU A 215 -26.52 -7.87 -18.06
C GLU A 215 -25.86 -6.73 -17.28
N MET A 216 -24.56 -6.87 -16.93
CA MET A 216 -23.76 -5.83 -16.29
C MET A 216 -23.38 -4.68 -17.24
N SER A 217 -23.62 -4.83 -18.55
CA SER A 217 -23.31 -3.84 -19.58
C SER A 217 -24.61 -3.37 -20.23
N GLU A 218 -24.68 -2.11 -20.61
CA GLU A 218 -25.81 -1.53 -21.35
C GLU A 218 -25.60 -1.51 -22.87
N GLY A 219 -24.38 -1.80 -23.33
CA GLY A 219 -23.97 -1.52 -24.70
C GLY A 219 -23.92 -0.03 -24.98
N SER A 220 -23.77 0.79 -23.93
CA SER A 220 -23.74 2.24 -24.01
C SER A 220 -22.30 2.76 -23.98
N ASP A 221 -22.17 4.05 -24.26
CA ASP A 221 -20.91 4.78 -24.23
C ASP A 221 -20.31 4.88 -22.82
N HIS A 222 -21.11 4.62 -21.78
CA HIS A 222 -20.74 4.69 -20.38
C HIS A 222 -20.50 3.31 -19.74
N ASP A 223 -20.20 2.29 -20.55
CA ASP A 223 -19.70 1.02 -20.06
C ASP A 223 -18.17 1.02 -19.94
N LEU A 224 -17.68 0.53 -18.81
CA LEU A 224 -16.27 0.26 -18.59
C LEU A 224 -15.82 -0.87 -19.51
N LEU A 225 -14.80 -0.57 -20.31
CA LEU A 225 -14.20 -1.53 -21.22
C LEU A 225 -12.84 -1.97 -20.68
N VAL A 226 -12.40 -3.15 -21.09
CA VAL A 226 -11.11 -3.73 -20.72
C VAL A 226 -10.45 -4.33 -21.95
N THR A 227 -9.16 -4.07 -22.11
CA THR A 227 -8.36 -4.64 -23.21
C THR A 227 -8.14 -6.14 -23.05
N MET A 228 -8.03 -6.83 -24.18
CA MET A 228 -7.77 -8.27 -24.17
C MET A 228 -6.38 -8.62 -23.63
N ASP A 229 -5.40 -7.71 -23.73
CA ASP A 229 -4.07 -7.89 -23.15
C ASP A 229 -4.10 -7.77 -21.61
N PHE A 230 -4.88 -6.84 -21.07
CA PHE A 230 -5.13 -6.77 -19.63
C PHE A 230 -5.82 -8.05 -19.12
N ALA A 231 -6.89 -8.47 -19.80
CA ALA A 231 -7.74 -9.57 -19.36
C ALA A 231 -7.06 -10.95 -19.42
N ARG A 232 -6.22 -11.20 -20.43
CA ARG A 232 -5.64 -12.53 -20.70
C ARG A 232 -4.15 -12.55 -20.41
N THR A 233 -3.79 -12.94 -19.20
CA THR A 233 -2.41 -12.90 -18.68
C THR A 233 -1.63 -14.19 -18.88
N VAL A 234 -2.32 -15.33 -18.86
CA VAL A 234 -1.73 -16.67 -18.96
C VAL A 234 -2.29 -17.44 -20.15
N GLU A 235 -1.54 -18.42 -20.63
CA GLU A 235 -2.04 -19.35 -21.66
C GLU A 235 -3.05 -20.32 -21.03
N SER A 236 -4.30 -20.26 -21.49
CA SER A 236 -5.36 -21.15 -21.00
C SER A 236 -5.17 -22.56 -21.58
N SER A 237 -4.49 -23.44 -20.86
CA SER A 237 -4.41 -24.86 -21.20
C SER A 237 -5.70 -25.59 -20.82
N GLY A 238 -6.81 -25.29 -21.52
CA GLY A 238 -8.06 -26.05 -21.68
C GLY A 238 -8.85 -26.58 -20.46
N ARG A 239 -8.26 -26.71 -19.27
CA ARG A 239 -8.80 -27.39 -18.07
C ARG A 239 -8.11 -26.97 -16.76
N SER A 240 -7.49 -25.78 -16.66
CA SER A 240 -7.02 -25.31 -15.34
C SER A 240 -8.22 -24.71 -14.58
N PRO A 241 -8.33 -24.93 -13.26
CA PRO A 241 -9.56 -24.56 -12.55
C PRO A 241 -9.82 -23.06 -12.62
N HIS A 242 -8.86 -22.18 -12.31
CA HIS A 242 -9.23 -20.79 -12.01
C HIS A 242 -8.17 -19.79 -12.50
N VAL A 243 -8.52 -18.95 -13.49
CA VAL A 243 -7.75 -17.76 -13.90
C VAL A 243 -7.78 -16.68 -12.80
N ASP A 244 -8.63 -16.88 -11.79
CA ASP A 244 -8.80 -16.07 -10.59
C ASP A 244 -7.47 -15.55 -10.03
N ALA A 245 -6.52 -16.44 -9.77
CA ALA A 245 -5.24 -16.10 -9.15
C ALA A 245 -4.28 -15.31 -10.07
N TYR A 246 -4.61 -15.16 -11.35
CA TYR A 246 -3.83 -14.42 -12.35
C TYR A 246 -4.54 -13.15 -12.84
N GLN A 247 -5.63 -12.76 -12.17
CA GLN A 247 -6.32 -11.49 -12.43
C GLN A 247 -5.39 -10.33 -12.07
N ARG A 248 -5.27 -9.36 -12.99
CA ARG A 248 -4.47 -8.16 -12.77
C ARG A 248 -5.22 -7.15 -11.91
N PRO A 249 -4.55 -6.46 -10.97
CA PRO A 249 -5.13 -5.31 -10.33
C PRO A 249 -5.39 -4.21 -11.35
N VAL A 250 -6.52 -3.53 -11.21
CA VAL A 250 -6.88 -2.38 -12.06
C VAL A 250 -6.08 -1.18 -11.59
N GLN A 251 -5.08 -0.78 -12.37
CA GLN A 251 -4.16 0.31 -12.00
C GLN A 251 -4.05 1.41 -13.05
N ARG A 252 -4.29 1.07 -14.32
CA ARG A 252 -4.06 1.95 -15.47
C ARG A 252 -5.37 2.08 -16.25
N ILE A 253 -5.88 3.31 -16.32
CA ILE A 253 -7.16 3.60 -16.97
C ILE A 253 -6.92 4.65 -18.05
N LEU A 254 -7.38 4.36 -19.25
CA LEU A 254 -7.35 5.27 -20.38
C LEU A 254 -8.75 5.84 -20.56
N THR A 255 -8.88 7.16 -20.54
CA THR A 255 -10.16 7.83 -20.82
C THR A 255 -10.06 8.64 -22.11
N ALA A 256 -11.13 8.66 -22.89
CA ALA A 256 -11.35 9.70 -23.88
C ALA A 256 -12.38 10.70 -23.34
N SER A 257 -12.19 11.97 -23.66
CA SER A 257 -13.09 13.03 -23.22
C SER A 257 -13.49 13.94 -24.38
N SER A 258 -14.72 14.45 -24.30
CA SER A 258 -15.26 15.50 -25.18
C SER A 258 -15.96 16.51 -24.31
N ASP A 259 -15.72 17.80 -24.54
CA ASP A 259 -16.39 18.91 -23.83
C ASP A 259 -16.34 18.81 -22.28
N GLY A 260 -15.23 18.29 -21.74
CA GLY A 260 -15.02 18.15 -20.29
C GLY A 260 -15.68 16.91 -19.65
N ALA A 261 -16.41 16.10 -20.43
CA ALA A 261 -17.00 14.85 -19.96
C ALA A 261 -16.27 13.63 -20.53
N VAL A 262 -16.15 12.57 -19.74
CA VAL A 262 -15.57 11.30 -20.21
C VAL A 262 -16.58 10.59 -21.09
N THR A 263 -16.19 10.36 -22.35
CA THR A 263 -17.02 9.66 -23.34
C THR A 263 -16.72 8.17 -23.37
N ARG A 264 -15.49 7.74 -23.07
CA ARG A 264 -15.08 6.33 -23.02
C ARG A 264 -14.08 6.10 -21.91
N MET A 265 -14.16 4.93 -21.27
CA MET A 265 -13.22 4.48 -20.26
C MET A 265 -12.74 3.06 -20.57
N LEU A 266 -11.43 2.86 -20.54
CA LEU A 266 -10.79 1.60 -20.91
C LEU A 266 -9.68 1.24 -19.92
N VAL A 267 -9.76 0.06 -19.31
CA VAL A 267 -8.67 -0.50 -18.50
C VAL A 267 -7.63 -1.15 -19.42
N ILE A 268 -6.37 -0.76 -19.25
CA ILE A 268 -5.25 -1.24 -20.07
C ILE A 268 -4.22 -1.98 -19.23
N SER A 269 -3.47 -2.87 -19.87
CA SER A 269 -2.35 -3.55 -19.22
C SER A 269 -1.19 -2.59 -18.92
N PRO A 270 -0.33 -2.92 -17.94
CA PRO A 270 0.92 -2.19 -17.75
C PRO A 270 1.80 -2.18 -19.00
N PHE A 271 1.77 -3.25 -19.80
CA PHE A 271 2.53 -3.35 -21.05
C PHE A 271 2.03 -2.37 -22.11
N GLU A 272 0.71 -2.31 -22.34
CA GLU A 272 0.11 -1.35 -23.26
C GLU A 272 0.36 0.09 -22.78
N ALA A 273 0.22 0.36 -21.49
CA ALA A 273 0.49 1.67 -20.90
C ALA A 273 1.92 2.13 -21.18
N ASP A 274 2.92 1.26 -21.00
CA ASP A 274 4.33 1.55 -21.27
C ASP A 274 4.58 1.81 -22.77
N LYS A 275 4.09 0.91 -23.63
CA LYS A 275 4.30 1.04 -25.09
C LYS A 275 3.61 2.25 -25.71
N LEU A 276 2.47 2.67 -25.16
CA LEU A 276 1.68 3.78 -25.67
C LEU A 276 2.01 5.11 -24.98
N TYR A 277 2.81 5.10 -23.92
CA TYR A 277 3.02 6.27 -23.05
C TYR A 277 3.35 7.55 -23.82
N SER A 278 4.35 7.51 -24.71
CA SER A 278 4.76 8.70 -25.49
C SER A 278 3.66 9.21 -26.43
N ARG A 279 2.80 8.32 -26.95
CA ARG A 279 1.68 8.72 -27.82
C ARG A 279 0.53 9.28 -27.02
N ILE A 280 0.25 8.71 -25.85
CA ILE A 280 -0.77 9.20 -24.93
C ILE A 280 -0.38 10.60 -24.46
N GLN A 281 0.88 10.79 -24.04
CA GLN A 281 1.39 12.09 -23.59
C GLN A 281 1.27 13.20 -24.64
N ALA A 282 1.36 12.84 -25.93
CA ALA A 282 1.22 13.78 -27.03
C ALA A 282 -0.24 13.96 -27.51
N SER A 283 -1.19 13.19 -26.98
CA SER A 283 -2.59 13.23 -27.40
C SER A 283 -3.37 14.28 -26.63
N ASN A 284 -4.29 14.97 -27.30
CA ASN A 284 -5.22 15.91 -26.66
C ASN A 284 -6.59 15.28 -26.36
N GLN A 285 -6.83 14.07 -26.86
CA GLN A 285 -8.15 13.42 -26.82
C GLN A 285 -8.23 12.32 -25.75
N VAL A 286 -7.09 11.76 -25.36
CA VAL A 286 -7.02 10.70 -24.35
C VAL A 286 -6.11 11.08 -23.20
N ALA A 287 -6.39 10.54 -22.02
CA ALA A 287 -5.51 10.60 -20.88
C ALA A 287 -5.39 9.25 -20.18
N LEU A 288 -4.18 8.97 -19.69
CA LEU A 288 -3.84 7.84 -18.85
C LEU A 288 -3.87 8.26 -17.39
N HIS A 289 -4.66 7.54 -16.60
CA HIS A 289 -4.85 7.75 -15.17
C HIS A 289 -4.24 6.62 -14.35
N ILE A 290 -3.74 6.97 -13.17
CA ILE A 290 -3.40 6.00 -12.13
C ILE A 290 -4.60 5.83 -11.21
N TYR A 291 -4.99 4.59 -10.98
CA TYR A 291 -6.11 4.22 -10.13
C TYR A 291 -5.72 3.11 -9.17
N ASN A 292 -6.42 3.04 -8.05
CA ASN A 292 -6.34 1.97 -7.08
C ASN A 292 -7.66 1.93 -6.29
N PRO A 293 -8.32 0.76 -6.13
CA PRO A 293 -9.55 0.66 -5.35
C PRO A 293 -9.37 1.10 -3.90
N ARG A 294 -10.40 1.71 -3.32
CA ARG A 294 -10.42 2.07 -1.90
C ARG A 294 -10.67 0.83 -1.02
N CYS A 295 -9.58 0.16 -0.63
CA CYS A 295 -9.61 -1.01 0.26
C CYS A 295 -9.42 -0.67 1.75
N ASN A 296 -9.15 0.58 2.09
CA ASN A 296 -8.99 1.07 3.46
C ASN A 296 -9.74 2.40 3.59
N SER A 297 -10.56 2.55 4.62
CA SER A 297 -11.33 3.77 4.87
C SER A 297 -10.43 5.00 5.07
N GLY A 298 -9.25 4.85 5.68
CA GLY A 298 -8.32 5.96 5.90
C GLY A 298 -7.63 6.50 4.65
N PHE A 299 -7.82 5.87 3.48
CA PHE A 299 -7.31 6.41 2.22
C PHE A 299 -8.35 7.26 1.51
N ARG A 300 -7.90 8.39 0.96
CA ARG A 300 -8.70 9.25 0.08
C ARG A 300 -9.14 8.47 -1.15
N SER A 301 -10.40 8.64 -1.53
CA SER A 301 -10.94 8.11 -2.79
C SER A 301 -10.28 8.75 -4.01
N ILE A 302 -9.99 7.93 -5.02
CA ILE A 302 -9.43 8.36 -6.32
C ILE A 302 -10.31 7.89 -7.49
N ASP A 303 -11.58 7.66 -7.20
CA ASP A 303 -12.59 7.14 -8.13
C ASP A 303 -12.89 8.13 -9.26
N HIS A 304 -12.64 9.42 -9.00
CA HIS A 304 -12.78 10.50 -9.97
C HIS A 304 -11.59 10.65 -10.93
N LEU A 305 -10.58 9.79 -10.82
CA LEU A 305 -9.39 9.78 -11.67
C LEU A 305 -8.60 11.11 -11.66
N ASP A 306 -8.63 11.82 -10.54
CA ASP A 306 -8.01 13.14 -10.36
C ASP A 306 -6.62 13.08 -9.70
N PHE A 307 -6.17 11.88 -9.28
CA PHE A 307 -4.89 11.71 -8.57
C PHE A 307 -3.67 11.99 -9.45
N TYR A 308 -3.60 11.35 -10.62
CA TYR A 308 -2.50 11.52 -11.57
C TYR A 308 -2.94 11.15 -12.98
N ALA A 309 -2.92 12.14 -13.87
CA ALA A 309 -3.32 12.03 -15.27
C ALA A 309 -2.19 12.46 -16.22
N VAL A 310 -2.00 11.72 -17.31
CA VAL A 310 -1.03 12.01 -18.38
C VAL A 310 -1.73 11.98 -19.75
N PRO A 311 -1.74 13.08 -20.52
CA PRO A 311 -1.32 14.42 -20.11
C PRO A 311 -2.19 14.94 -18.97
N HIS A 312 -1.74 15.99 -18.29
CA HIS A 312 -2.53 16.61 -17.23
C HIS A 312 -3.87 17.08 -17.81
N GLN A 313 -4.97 16.64 -17.20
CA GLN A 313 -6.32 17.06 -17.55
C GLN A 313 -6.97 17.69 -16.32
N SER A 314 -7.65 18.82 -16.53
CA SER A 314 -8.54 19.42 -15.54
C SER A 314 -9.67 18.45 -15.19
N SER A 315 -10.27 18.62 -14.01
CA SER A 315 -11.35 17.76 -13.49
C SER A 315 -12.37 17.37 -14.57
N LEU A 316 -12.42 16.08 -14.88
CA LEU A 316 -13.35 15.51 -15.85
C LEU A 316 -14.66 15.15 -15.16
N THR A 317 -15.78 15.37 -15.83
CA THR A 317 -17.06 14.83 -15.38
C THR A 317 -17.17 13.35 -15.80
N LEU A 318 -17.32 12.48 -14.80
CA LEU A 318 -17.49 11.05 -14.98
C LEU A 318 -18.96 10.68 -14.78
N HIS A 319 -19.48 9.83 -15.65
CA HIS A 319 -20.82 9.28 -15.48
C HIS A 319 -20.83 8.33 -14.26
N PRO A 320 -21.80 8.41 -13.33
CA PRO A 320 -21.84 7.58 -12.12
C PRO A 320 -21.73 6.07 -12.39
N ARG A 321 -22.30 5.60 -13.51
CA ARG A 321 -22.15 4.22 -14.00
C ARG A 321 -20.70 3.79 -14.16
N LEU A 322 -19.85 4.63 -14.74
CA LEU A 322 -18.44 4.33 -14.97
C LEU A 322 -17.70 4.17 -13.64
N ILE A 323 -18.00 5.04 -12.67
CA ILE A 323 -17.45 4.96 -11.31
C ILE A 323 -17.90 3.67 -10.63
N ALA A 324 -19.20 3.37 -10.64
CA ALA A 324 -19.75 2.16 -10.03
C ALA A 324 -19.15 0.89 -10.65
N GLN A 325 -19.09 0.81 -11.98
CA GLN A 325 -18.49 -0.33 -12.69
C GLN A 325 -17.00 -0.45 -12.41
N LEU A 326 -16.26 0.67 -12.40
CA LEU A 326 -14.83 0.68 -12.08
C LEU A 326 -14.57 0.15 -10.68
N ASN A 327 -15.27 0.69 -9.69
CA ASN A 327 -15.12 0.31 -8.28
C ASN A 327 -15.50 -1.15 -8.02
N LEU A 328 -16.60 -1.63 -8.64
CA LEU A 328 -17.00 -3.03 -8.55
C LEU A 328 -16.00 -3.97 -9.23
N TYR A 329 -15.57 -3.62 -10.44
CA TYR A 329 -14.66 -4.46 -11.22
C TYR A 329 -13.26 -4.52 -10.59
N SER A 330 -12.81 -3.44 -9.97
CA SER A 330 -11.51 -3.33 -9.31
C SER A 330 -11.45 -3.99 -7.94
N GLY A 331 -12.60 -4.20 -7.28
CA GLY A 331 -12.67 -4.79 -5.94
C GLY A 331 -12.60 -3.79 -4.80
N GLN A 332 -13.14 -2.58 -5.00
CA GLN A 332 -13.28 -1.56 -3.95
C GLN A 332 -14.14 -2.07 -2.80
N LEU A 333 -13.81 -1.67 -1.56
CA LEU A 333 -14.50 -2.15 -0.35
C LEU A 333 -15.26 -1.04 0.38
N TYR A 334 -14.77 0.19 0.28
CA TYR A 334 -15.37 1.36 0.92
C TYR A 334 -16.00 2.27 -0.13
N ILE A 335 -17.27 2.59 0.08
CA ILE A 335 -18.06 3.51 -0.74
C ILE A 335 -17.89 4.93 -0.16
N ASN A 336 -17.90 5.96 -1.02
CA ASN A 336 -17.54 7.33 -0.63
C ASN A 336 -18.59 8.00 0.23
N ASP A 337 -19.85 7.93 -0.19
CA ASP A 337 -20.98 8.55 0.49
C ASP A 337 -22.27 7.74 0.27
N TYR A 338 -23.36 8.21 0.90
CA TYR A 338 -24.65 7.56 0.83
C TYR A 338 -25.33 7.66 -0.56
N GLU A 339 -25.01 8.69 -1.36
CA GLU A 339 -25.55 8.82 -2.72
C GLU A 339 -24.92 7.79 -3.67
N ASP A 340 -23.60 7.61 -3.58
CA ASP A 340 -22.87 6.55 -4.28
C ASP A 340 -23.38 5.16 -3.88
N PHE A 341 -23.70 4.96 -2.60
CA PHE A 341 -24.33 3.72 -2.12
C PHE A 341 -25.70 3.47 -2.75
N LYS A 342 -26.58 4.47 -2.76
CA LYS A 342 -27.91 4.35 -3.38
C LYS A 342 -27.80 4.07 -4.87
N TYR A 343 -26.88 4.77 -5.56
CA TYR A 343 -26.64 4.54 -6.98
C TYR A 343 -26.16 3.10 -7.24
N LEU A 344 -25.23 2.61 -6.42
CA LEU A 344 -24.71 1.24 -6.52
C LEU A 344 -25.80 0.19 -6.30
N CYS A 345 -26.65 0.37 -5.28
CA CYS A 345 -27.78 -0.51 -5.01
C CYS A 345 -28.79 -0.51 -6.16
N ALA A 346 -29.13 0.66 -6.69
CA ALA A 346 -30.03 0.78 -7.85
C ALA A 346 -29.46 0.10 -9.10
N TYR A 347 -28.15 0.23 -9.34
CA TYR A 347 -27.45 -0.45 -10.43
C TYR A 347 -27.47 -1.99 -10.26
N LEU A 348 -27.24 -2.47 -9.05
CA LEU A 348 -27.23 -3.91 -8.71
C LEU A 348 -28.62 -4.52 -8.48
N GLY A 349 -29.67 -3.72 -8.47
CA GLY A 349 -31.04 -4.16 -8.16
C GLY A 349 -31.23 -4.62 -6.72
N LEU A 350 -30.49 -4.00 -5.79
CA LEU A 350 -30.56 -4.25 -4.36
C LEU A 350 -31.42 -3.18 -3.66
N ALA A 351 -32.16 -3.58 -2.64
CA ALA A 351 -32.94 -2.66 -1.82
C ALA A 351 -32.02 -1.83 -0.91
N THR A 352 -32.23 -0.51 -0.90
CA THR A 352 -31.50 0.43 -0.03
C THR A 352 -32.12 0.58 1.36
N GLU A 353 -33.41 0.30 1.48
CA GLU A 353 -34.21 0.45 2.69
C GLU A 353 -35.10 -0.77 2.89
N THR A 354 -35.82 -0.84 4.01
CA THR A 354 -36.83 -1.87 4.23
C THR A 354 -37.87 -1.83 3.11
N ALA A 355 -38.10 -2.98 2.48
CA ALA A 355 -38.98 -3.11 1.32
C ALA A 355 -40.35 -2.47 1.57
N PRO A 356 -40.78 -1.50 0.73
CA PRO A 356 -42.12 -0.94 0.79
C PRO A 356 -43.20 -2.02 0.61
N GLU A 357 -44.43 -1.75 1.07
CA GLU A 357 -45.55 -2.67 0.86
C GLU A 357 -45.72 -2.97 -0.65
N GLY A 358 -45.77 -4.27 -0.99
CA GLY A 358 -45.90 -4.75 -2.36
C GLY A 358 -44.58 -5.13 -3.05
N TRP A 359 -43.43 -4.91 -2.42
CA TRP A 359 -42.14 -5.36 -2.93
C TRP A 359 -41.79 -6.76 -2.38
N GLU A 360 -41.30 -7.63 -3.26
CA GLU A 360 -40.71 -8.92 -2.89
C GLU A 360 -39.19 -8.82 -2.95
N VAL A 361 -38.53 -8.92 -1.80
CA VAL A 361 -37.07 -8.80 -1.68
C VAL A 361 -36.49 -10.10 -1.10
N ALA A 362 -35.42 -10.60 -1.71
CA ALA A 362 -34.70 -11.79 -1.26
C ALA A 362 -33.87 -11.52 0.01
N ALA A 363 -33.43 -12.59 0.69
CA ALA A 363 -32.65 -12.47 1.93
C ALA A 363 -31.29 -11.77 1.76
N ASP A 364 -30.77 -11.73 0.53
CA ASP A 364 -29.54 -11.03 0.15
C ASP A 364 -29.79 -9.58 -0.28
N GLY A 365 -31.03 -9.09 -0.17
CA GLY A 365 -31.43 -7.73 -0.51
C GLY A 365 -31.82 -7.53 -1.98
N PHE A 366 -31.76 -8.56 -2.83
CA PHE A 366 -32.14 -8.43 -4.24
C PHE A 366 -33.65 -8.29 -4.44
N ILE A 367 -34.05 -7.33 -5.28
CA ILE A 367 -35.45 -7.05 -5.58
C ILE A 367 -35.96 -8.11 -6.57
N LEU A 368 -36.73 -9.08 -6.07
CA LEU A 368 -37.35 -10.10 -6.92
C LEU A 368 -38.50 -9.51 -7.73
N ARG A 369 -39.31 -8.65 -7.10
CA ARG A 369 -40.39 -7.90 -7.74
C ARG A 369 -40.60 -6.57 -7.03
N ASP A 370 -40.63 -5.48 -7.80
CA ASP A 370 -41.11 -4.19 -7.32
C ASP A 370 -42.64 -4.05 -7.47
N ASP A 371 -43.17 -2.88 -7.11
CA ASP A 371 -44.58 -2.49 -7.22
C ASP A 371 -45.14 -2.59 -8.65
N GLN A 372 -44.28 -2.54 -9.66
CA GLN A 372 -44.62 -2.68 -11.08
C GLN A 372 -44.32 -4.08 -11.62
N GLY A 373 -43.89 -5.02 -10.76
CA GLY A 373 -43.54 -6.38 -11.12
C GLY A 373 -42.20 -6.52 -11.84
N ARG A 374 -41.33 -5.50 -11.81
CA ARG A 374 -39.99 -5.54 -12.40
C ARG A 374 -39.00 -6.26 -11.48
N VAL A 375 -38.12 -7.06 -12.07
CA VAL A 375 -37.03 -7.74 -11.37
C VAL A 375 -35.82 -6.79 -11.32
N GLY A 376 -35.18 -6.66 -10.15
CA GLY A 376 -34.06 -5.74 -9.93
C GLY A 376 -34.44 -4.25 -9.86
N GLY A 377 -35.74 -3.93 -9.87
CA GLY A 377 -36.24 -2.55 -9.84
C GLY A 377 -36.06 -1.78 -11.16
N ALA A 378 -36.31 -0.47 -11.13
CA ALA A 378 -36.39 0.36 -12.33
C ALA A 378 -35.04 0.60 -13.04
N ALA A 379 -33.94 0.61 -12.29
CA ALA A 379 -32.63 1.04 -12.77
C ALA A 379 -31.66 -0.12 -13.02
N SER A 380 -32.01 -1.34 -12.63
CA SER A 380 -31.19 -2.52 -12.87
C SER A 380 -31.64 -3.29 -14.11
N ARG A 381 -30.68 -3.92 -14.79
CA ARG A 381 -30.94 -4.86 -15.89
C ARG A 381 -30.80 -6.32 -15.47
N LEU A 382 -30.45 -6.54 -14.19
CA LEU A 382 -30.13 -7.86 -13.69
C LEU A 382 -31.40 -8.67 -13.47
N THR A 383 -31.41 -9.88 -14.04
CA THR A 383 -32.53 -10.83 -13.87
C THR A 383 -32.33 -11.74 -12.67
N LYS A 384 -31.12 -11.78 -12.11
CA LYS A 384 -30.72 -12.60 -10.96
C LYS A 384 -29.86 -11.77 -10.01
N SER A 385 -29.88 -12.15 -8.74
CA SER A 385 -29.05 -11.53 -7.71
C SER A 385 -27.55 -11.58 -8.08
N PRO A 386 -26.85 -10.43 -8.11
CA PRO A 386 -25.41 -10.38 -8.34
C PRO A 386 -24.59 -10.67 -7.07
N VAL A 387 -25.22 -10.83 -5.90
CA VAL A 387 -24.53 -10.84 -4.60
C VAL A 387 -23.46 -11.94 -4.52
N LYS A 388 -23.82 -13.18 -4.87
CA LYS A 388 -22.86 -14.29 -4.84
C LYS A 388 -21.71 -14.13 -5.85
N PHE A 389 -22.02 -13.57 -7.02
CA PHE A 389 -21.02 -13.22 -8.02
C PHE A 389 -20.03 -12.18 -7.47
N LEU A 390 -20.53 -11.11 -6.86
CA LEU A 390 -19.72 -10.05 -6.27
C LEU A 390 -18.91 -10.53 -5.06
N GLN A 391 -19.49 -11.33 -4.17
CA GLN A 391 -18.74 -11.93 -3.05
C GLN A 391 -17.53 -12.74 -3.56
N THR A 392 -17.74 -13.53 -4.62
CA THR A 392 -16.68 -14.32 -5.24
C THR A 392 -15.65 -13.41 -5.93
N LEU A 393 -16.09 -12.38 -6.65
CA LEU A 393 -15.21 -11.40 -7.28
C LEU A 393 -14.34 -10.65 -6.26
N MET A 394 -14.91 -10.19 -5.14
CA MET A 394 -14.17 -9.52 -4.07
C MET A 394 -13.12 -10.46 -3.46
N ALA A 395 -13.48 -11.73 -3.25
CA ALA A 395 -12.53 -12.74 -2.77
C ALA A 395 -11.37 -12.96 -3.77
N ILE A 396 -11.67 -13.04 -5.08
CA ILE A 396 -10.65 -13.17 -6.14
C ILE A 396 -9.71 -11.95 -6.13
N ARG A 397 -10.25 -10.73 -6.04
CA ARG A 397 -9.47 -9.48 -6.05
C ARG A 397 -8.57 -9.31 -4.82
N ARG A 398 -8.83 -10.06 -3.75
CA ARG A 398 -8.16 -9.96 -2.46
C ARG A 398 -7.41 -11.22 -2.04
N ASP A 399 -7.19 -12.16 -2.96
CA ASP A 399 -6.53 -13.43 -2.65
C ASP A 399 -7.17 -14.18 -1.45
N GLY A 400 -8.49 -14.03 -1.30
CA GLY A 400 -9.28 -14.67 -0.24
C GLY A 400 -9.30 -13.94 1.12
N GLU A 401 -8.73 -12.74 1.24
CA GLU A 401 -8.82 -11.96 2.48
C GLU A 401 -10.27 -11.52 2.79
N GLY A 402 -10.66 -11.61 4.07
CA GLY A 402 -12.00 -11.24 4.51
C GLY A 402 -12.31 -9.75 4.36
N PHE A 403 -13.54 -9.44 3.94
CA PHE A 403 -14.04 -8.08 3.71
C PHE A 403 -15.37 -7.76 4.44
N SER A 404 -15.85 -8.64 5.32
CA SER A 404 -17.15 -8.50 6.02
C SER A 404 -17.29 -7.19 6.82
N LYS A 405 -16.20 -6.66 7.37
CA LYS A 405 -16.18 -5.41 8.15
C LYS A 405 -16.12 -4.12 7.31
N THR A 406 -16.45 -4.19 6.02
CA THR A 406 -16.41 -3.04 5.10
C THR A 406 -17.81 -2.68 4.61
N HIS A 407 -17.98 -1.53 3.93
CA HIS A 407 -19.28 -1.14 3.34
C HIS A 407 -19.75 -2.17 2.32
N MET A 408 -18.86 -2.63 1.44
CA MET A 408 -19.17 -3.71 0.49
C MET A 408 -19.45 -5.04 1.18
N GLY A 409 -18.75 -5.36 2.27
CA GLY A 409 -19.06 -6.53 3.08
C GLY A 409 -20.48 -6.50 3.65
N ALA A 410 -20.86 -5.37 4.25
CA ALA A 410 -22.20 -5.15 4.77
C ALA A 410 -23.28 -5.26 3.68
N LEU A 411 -23.07 -4.58 2.55
CA LEU A 411 -23.98 -4.62 1.41
C LEU A 411 -24.17 -6.05 0.89
N LEU A 412 -23.08 -6.81 0.71
CA LEU A 412 -23.13 -8.18 0.18
C LEU A 412 -23.60 -9.22 1.22
N GLU A 413 -23.68 -8.86 2.50
CA GLU A 413 -24.32 -9.66 3.55
C GLU A 413 -25.82 -9.35 3.70
N GLY A 414 -26.37 -8.44 2.86
CA GLY A 414 -27.77 -8.00 2.93
C GLY A 414 -28.06 -7.02 4.06
N ARG A 415 -27.03 -6.39 4.65
CA ARG A 415 -27.22 -5.34 5.67
C ARG A 415 -27.54 -4.00 5.01
N LEU A 416 -28.56 -3.33 5.53
CA LEU A 416 -28.91 -1.98 5.13
C LEU A 416 -27.95 -0.99 5.82
N LEU A 417 -27.28 -0.16 5.02
CA LEU A 417 -26.42 0.91 5.52
C LEU A 417 -27.24 2.21 5.64
N GLN A 418 -26.97 2.99 6.67
CA GLN A 418 -27.58 4.29 6.92
C GLN A 418 -26.60 5.42 6.62
N VAL A 419 -27.09 6.66 6.55
CA VAL A 419 -26.25 7.85 6.31
C VAL A 419 -25.11 7.95 7.34
N ALA A 420 -25.38 7.62 8.60
CA ALA A 420 -24.40 7.64 9.68
C ALA A 420 -23.22 6.66 9.49
N ASP A 421 -23.37 5.60 8.67
CA ASP A 421 -22.28 4.68 8.36
C ASP A 421 -21.22 5.31 7.41
N PHE A 422 -21.53 6.49 6.85
CA PHE A 422 -20.66 7.23 5.93
C PHE A 422 -20.16 8.56 6.52
N GLU A 423 -20.59 8.91 7.73
CA GLU A 423 -20.13 10.09 8.45
C GLU A 423 -18.88 9.73 9.27
N GLU A 424 -17.73 10.35 8.95
CA GLU A 424 -16.51 10.28 9.77
C GLU A 424 -16.54 11.26 10.95
#